data_AF-A0A3Q8VUJ9-F1
#
_entry.id   AF-A0A3Q8VUJ9-F1
#
_cell.length_a   1.000
_cell.length_b   1.000
_cell.length_c   1.000
_cell.angle_alpha   90.00
_cell.angle_beta   90.00
_cell.angle_gamma   90.00
#
_symmetry.space_group_name_H-M   'P 1'
#
loop_
_entity.id
_entity.type
_entity.pdbx_description
1 polymer ?
#
loop_
_entity_poly.entity_id
_entity_poly.type
_entity_poly.pdbx_seq_one_letter_code
_entity_poly.pdbx_strand_id
1 'polypeptide(L)'
;MTILTHERLFAVSLHLRQGDAHQAKAIMLRRDEGRFMATYDPERASLDTAAVLARALLSSERIIVSEVILEGHDPDLTALYRAASKLLLDVEITSGPQITEPTVKVRSQEPTQATYFIPEGWDLSDALDRLPASFACARPEVAGHLHRIEQAKKDSGGKIDHALDVVGMLILETDDPDGVWDEVLQVLHQVETKQATAGTPATAA
;
A
#
# COMPACT_ATOMS: atom_id res chain seq x y z
N MET A 1 -7.43 27.72 1.35
CA MET A 1 -7.92 26.34 1.61
C MET A 1 -7.10 25.43 0.72
N THR A 2 -6.04 24.87 1.30
CA THR A 2 -4.90 24.31 0.58
C THR A 2 -5.22 22.87 0.22
N ILE A 3 -5.78 22.69 -0.96
CA ILE A 3 -5.58 21.59 -1.88
C ILE A 3 -4.60 20.51 -1.35
N LEU A 4 -5.13 19.41 -0.78
CA LEU A 4 -4.41 18.16 -0.49
C LEU A 4 -4.14 17.36 -1.79
N THR A 5 -3.73 18.01 -2.88
CA THR A 5 -3.45 17.35 -4.16
C THR A 5 -1.97 17.43 -4.57
N HIS A 6 -1.04 17.49 -3.61
CA HIS A 6 0.39 17.56 -3.95
C HIS A 6 1.31 16.54 -3.26
N GLU A 7 0.80 15.64 -2.40
CA GLU A 7 1.64 14.63 -1.74
C GLU A 7 1.60 13.24 -2.42
N ARG A 8 0.66 12.97 -3.34
CA ARG A 8 0.60 11.68 -4.09
C ARG A 8 1.47 11.59 -5.35
N LEU A 9 2.28 12.60 -5.65
CA LEU A 9 3.24 12.58 -6.77
C LEU A 9 4.61 11.97 -6.41
N PHE A 10 4.81 11.50 -5.16
CA PHE A 10 6.09 10.96 -4.68
C PHE A 10 5.97 9.52 -4.15
N ALA A 11 5.13 8.70 -4.78
CA ALA A 11 5.17 7.26 -4.58
C ALA A 11 6.41 6.70 -5.29
N VAL A 12 7.35 6.14 -4.52
CA VAL A 12 8.66 5.68 -5.03
C VAL A 12 8.85 4.19 -4.79
N SER A 13 9.61 3.54 -5.67
CA SER A 13 10.11 2.19 -5.41
C SER A 13 11.27 2.26 -4.42
N LEU A 14 11.23 1.38 -3.42
CA LEU A 14 12.32 1.11 -2.50
C LEU A 14 13.01 -0.18 -2.91
N HIS A 15 14.27 -0.08 -3.30
CA HIS A 15 15.14 -1.19 -3.63
C HIS A 15 15.97 -1.54 -2.41
N LEU A 16 15.72 -2.70 -1.80
CA LEU A 16 16.41 -3.15 -0.60
C LEU A 16 17.44 -4.21 -0.99
N ARG A 17 18.69 -3.99 -0.62
CA ARG A 17 19.81 -4.87 -0.93
C ARG A 17 20.56 -5.26 0.34
N GLN A 18 21.01 -6.50 0.41
CA GLN A 18 21.93 -6.91 1.46
C GLN A 18 23.30 -6.24 1.24
N GLY A 19 23.77 -5.53 2.25
CA GLY A 19 25.11 -4.96 2.32
C GLY A 19 26.09 -5.88 3.07
N ASP A 20 27.32 -5.40 3.20
CA ASP A 20 28.34 -6.09 3.98
C ASP A 20 28.10 -5.93 5.49
N ALA A 21 28.47 -6.95 6.27
CA ALA A 21 28.27 -7.06 7.73
C ALA A 21 29.07 -6.07 8.61
N HIS A 22 29.53 -4.96 8.02
CA HIS A 22 30.45 -4.01 8.67
C HIS A 22 29.96 -2.57 8.54
N GLN A 23 28.68 -2.37 8.22
CA GLN A 23 28.15 -1.02 8.06
C GLN A 23 27.96 -0.34 9.42
N ALA A 24 28.12 0.98 9.43
CA ALA A 24 28.00 1.78 10.65
C ALA A 24 26.55 1.86 11.18
N LYS A 25 25.56 1.59 10.32
CA LYS A 25 24.13 1.63 10.63
C LYS A 25 23.46 0.35 10.13
N ALA A 26 22.33 0.01 10.74
CA ALA A 26 21.51 -1.10 10.29
C ALA A 26 21.01 -0.91 8.84
N ILE A 27 20.79 0.34 8.43
CA ILE A 27 20.39 0.70 7.07
C ILE A 27 21.13 1.95 6.62
N MET A 28 21.58 1.92 5.38
CA MET A 28 22.05 3.07 4.63
C MET A 28 21.10 3.34 3.46
N LEU A 29 20.41 4.47 3.50
CA LEU A 29 19.49 4.91 2.46
C LEU A 29 20.22 5.88 1.52
N ARG A 30 20.02 5.71 0.21
CA ARG A 30 20.46 6.65 -0.83
C ARG A 30 19.38 6.81 -1.88
N ARG A 31 19.32 7.98 -2.50
CA ARG A 31 18.47 8.24 -3.66
C ARG A 31 19.23 7.95 -4.94
N ASP A 32 18.60 7.26 -5.88
CA ASP A 32 19.18 6.89 -7.18
C ASP A 32 18.11 7.11 -8.26
N GLU A 33 18.30 8.08 -9.16
CA GLU A 33 17.48 8.31 -10.36
C GLU A 33 15.96 8.05 -10.25
N GLY A 34 15.30 8.58 -9.21
CA GLY A 34 13.85 8.46 -9.02
C GLY A 34 13.37 7.26 -8.19
N ARG A 35 14.29 6.41 -7.72
CA ARG A 35 14.06 5.35 -6.73
C ARG A 35 14.91 5.59 -5.48
N PHE A 36 14.58 4.86 -4.42
CA PHE A 36 15.42 4.79 -3.22
C PHE A 36 16.09 3.44 -3.16
N MET A 37 17.38 3.45 -2.83
CA MET A 37 18.15 2.25 -2.55
C MET A 37 18.45 2.23 -1.06
N ALA A 38 18.04 1.16 -0.38
CA ALA A 38 18.44 0.85 0.98
C ALA A 38 19.40 -0.33 0.95
N THR A 39 20.57 -0.17 1.55
CA THR A 39 21.45 -1.29 1.89
C THR A 39 21.30 -1.57 3.37
N TYR A 40 21.07 -2.83 3.73
CA TYR A 40 20.95 -3.24 5.13
C TYR A 40 22.08 -4.18 5.54
N ASP A 41 22.46 -4.11 6.80
CA ASP A 41 23.46 -4.98 7.41
C ASP A 41 22.73 -6.17 8.07
N PRO A 42 22.92 -7.41 7.57
CA PRO A 42 22.22 -8.59 8.07
C PRO A 42 22.60 -8.97 9.51
N GLU A 43 23.75 -8.52 10.03
CA GLU A 43 24.13 -8.75 11.43
C GLU A 43 23.42 -7.78 12.39
N ARG A 44 22.85 -6.68 11.86
CA ARG A 44 22.23 -5.62 12.66
C ARG A 44 20.71 -5.56 12.52
N ALA A 45 20.18 -5.97 11.37
CA ALA A 45 18.74 -6.03 11.12
C ALA A 45 18.43 -7.18 10.18
N SER A 46 17.35 -7.92 10.48
CA SER A 46 16.75 -8.83 9.52
C SER A 46 16.19 -8.05 8.33
N LEU A 47 15.91 -8.77 7.24
CA LEU A 47 15.34 -8.19 6.03
C LEU A 47 14.01 -7.46 6.28
N ASP A 48 13.11 -8.09 7.04
CA ASP A 48 11.81 -7.55 7.44
C ASP A 48 11.97 -6.26 8.27
N THR A 49 12.82 -6.30 9.30
CA THR A 49 13.14 -5.14 10.11
C THR A 49 13.75 -4.03 9.26
N ALA A 50 14.59 -4.38 8.29
CA ALA A 50 15.19 -3.41 7.39
C ALA A 50 14.15 -2.74 6.48
N ALA A 51 13.21 -3.51 5.93
CA ALA A 51 12.13 -2.97 5.12
C ALA A 51 11.24 -2.00 5.91
N VAL A 52 10.86 -2.37 7.13
CA VAL A 52 10.06 -1.53 8.05
C VAL A 52 10.79 -0.23 8.37
N LEU A 53 12.05 -0.31 8.79
CA LEU A 53 12.85 0.86 9.14
C LEU A 53 13.09 1.78 7.93
N ALA A 54 13.34 1.23 6.75
CA ALA A 54 13.51 2.03 5.54
C ALA A 54 12.21 2.77 5.17
N ARG A 55 11.06 2.11 5.25
CA ARG A 55 9.74 2.74 5.08
C ARG A 55 9.49 3.82 6.13
N ALA A 56 9.81 3.56 7.40
CA ALA A 56 9.64 4.53 8.48
C ALA A 56 10.53 5.78 8.28
N LEU A 57 11.79 5.61 7.86
CA LEU A 57 12.69 6.71 7.55
C LEU A 57 12.17 7.55 6.38
N LEU A 58 11.75 6.91 5.29
CA LEU A 58 11.16 7.60 4.14
C LEU A 58 9.85 8.33 4.50
N SER A 59 9.00 7.69 5.29
CA SER A 59 7.74 8.30 5.77
C SER A 59 8.00 9.54 6.62
N SER A 60 9.08 9.54 7.43
CA SER A 60 9.49 10.73 8.19
C SER A 60 9.89 11.92 7.30
N GLU A 61 10.28 11.65 6.05
CA GLU A 61 10.55 12.64 5.00
C GLU A 61 9.33 12.89 4.10
N ARG A 62 8.15 12.37 4.46
CA ARG A 62 6.90 12.42 3.67
C ARG A 62 6.99 11.73 2.32
N ILE A 63 7.82 10.69 2.24
CA ILE A 63 7.99 9.87 1.04
C ILE A 63 7.21 8.57 1.22
N ILE A 64 6.32 8.29 0.28
CA ILE A 64 5.48 7.09 0.30
C ILE A 64 6.15 6.02 -0.54
N VAL A 65 6.32 4.82 0.01
CA VAL A 65 6.86 3.67 -0.71
C VAL A 65 5.71 2.91 -1.36
N SER A 66 5.67 2.84 -2.69
CA SER A 66 4.64 2.09 -3.44
C SER A 66 4.97 0.60 -3.53
N GLU A 67 6.26 0.27 -3.63
CA GLU A 67 6.73 -1.10 -3.69
C GLU A 67 8.11 -1.26 -3.07
N VAL A 68 8.32 -2.42 -2.48
CA VAL A 68 9.64 -2.88 -2.04
C VAL A 68 10.13 -3.94 -3.02
N ILE A 69 11.29 -3.71 -3.60
CA ILE A 69 11.98 -4.61 -4.53
C ILE A 69 13.25 -5.08 -3.84
N LEU A 70 13.42 -6.40 -3.70
CA LEU A 70 14.59 -6.97 -3.05
C LEU A 70 15.66 -7.29 -4.10
N GLU A 71 16.79 -6.58 -4.05
CA GLU A 71 17.89 -6.81 -4.98
C GLU A 71 18.81 -7.92 -4.47
N GLY A 72 19.12 -8.90 -5.33
CA GLY A 72 19.97 -10.03 -5.00
C GLY A 72 19.32 -11.07 -4.07
N HIS A 73 18.02 -10.97 -3.86
CA HIS A 73 17.22 -11.93 -3.09
C HIS A 73 16.51 -12.92 -4.01
N ASP A 74 15.92 -13.93 -3.40
CA ASP A 74 15.04 -14.86 -4.08
C ASP A 74 13.89 -14.13 -4.83
N PRO A 75 13.60 -14.49 -6.10
CA PRO A 75 12.55 -13.85 -6.88
C PRO A 75 11.14 -13.98 -6.27
N ASP A 76 10.82 -15.10 -5.64
CA ASP A 76 9.50 -15.34 -5.04
C ASP A 76 9.35 -14.50 -3.77
N LEU A 77 10.43 -14.38 -2.98
CA LEU A 77 10.49 -13.44 -1.86
C LEU A 77 10.29 -11.99 -2.32
N THR A 78 10.89 -11.63 -3.46
CA THR A 78 10.72 -10.29 -4.05
C THR A 78 9.29 -10.06 -4.52
N ALA A 79 8.68 -11.03 -5.18
CA ALA A 79 7.30 -10.96 -5.65
C ALA A 79 6.32 -10.77 -4.48
N LEU A 80 6.55 -11.50 -3.39
CA LEU A 80 5.81 -11.40 -2.15
C LEU A 80 5.92 -10.00 -1.51
N TYR A 81 7.12 -9.47 -1.31
CA TYR A 81 7.32 -8.12 -0.75
C TYR A 81 6.68 -7.05 -1.62
N ARG A 82 6.80 -7.17 -2.95
CA ARG A 82 6.14 -6.28 -3.90
C ARG A 82 4.62 -6.35 -3.78
N ALA A 83 4.03 -7.53 -3.72
CA ALA A 83 2.58 -7.72 -3.59
C ALA A 83 2.06 -7.18 -2.25
N ALA A 84 2.74 -7.49 -1.15
CA ALA A 84 2.42 -6.98 0.19
C ALA A 84 2.49 -5.45 0.24
N SER A 85 3.49 -4.83 -0.40
CA SER A 85 3.61 -3.37 -0.47
C SER A 85 2.41 -2.68 -1.11
N LYS A 86 1.82 -3.28 -2.16
CA LYS A 86 0.62 -2.74 -2.82
C LYS A 86 -0.62 -2.75 -1.91
N LEU A 87 -0.61 -3.62 -0.89
CA LEU A 87 -1.63 -3.69 0.14
C LEU A 87 -1.22 -2.93 1.41
N LEU A 88 -0.13 -2.15 1.34
CA LEU A 88 0.48 -1.42 2.45
C LEU A 88 0.78 -2.31 3.66
N LEU A 89 1.18 -3.56 3.38
CA LEU A 89 1.57 -4.53 4.38
C LEU A 89 3.09 -4.55 4.54
N ASP A 90 3.53 -4.57 5.79
CA ASP A 90 4.87 -5.05 6.14
C ASP A 90 4.89 -6.58 6.08
N VAL A 91 6.04 -7.17 5.77
CA VAL A 91 6.21 -8.62 5.76
C VAL A 91 7.16 -8.99 6.89
N GLU A 92 6.79 -9.97 7.69
CA GLU A 92 7.62 -10.51 8.77
C GLU A 92 7.67 -12.03 8.66
N ILE A 93 8.88 -12.59 8.57
CA ILE A 93 9.08 -14.04 8.60
C ILE A 93 9.39 -14.41 10.05
N THR A 94 8.52 -15.20 10.67
CA THR A 94 8.62 -15.50 12.10
C THR A 94 8.95 -16.96 12.35
N SER A 95 9.92 -17.19 13.22
CA SER A 95 10.17 -18.49 13.84
C SER A 95 9.25 -18.62 15.06
N GLY A 96 8.21 -19.45 14.98
CA GLY A 96 7.31 -19.61 16.12
C GLY A 96 6.26 -20.71 15.95
N PRO A 97 5.86 -21.39 17.05
CA PRO A 97 4.92 -22.52 17.01
C PRO A 97 3.45 -22.11 16.80
N GLN A 98 3.14 -20.80 16.82
CA GLN A 98 1.76 -20.32 16.85
C GLN A 98 1.16 -20.06 15.46
N ILE A 99 1.99 -19.95 14.42
CA ILE A 99 1.54 -19.63 13.07
C ILE A 99 1.91 -20.82 12.20
N THR A 100 0.91 -21.58 11.76
CA THR A 100 1.09 -22.72 10.83
C THR A 100 0.72 -22.35 9.41
N GLU A 101 0.10 -21.19 9.20
CA GLU A 101 -0.28 -20.65 7.90
C GLU A 101 -0.10 -19.13 7.90
N PRO A 102 0.24 -18.51 6.75
CA PRO A 102 0.43 -17.07 6.68
C PRO A 102 -0.82 -16.25 7.07
N THR A 103 -0.62 -15.21 7.88
CA THR A 103 -1.72 -14.41 8.44
C THR A 103 -1.41 -12.92 8.45
N VAL A 104 -2.42 -12.06 8.28
CA VAL A 104 -2.29 -10.61 8.45
C VAL A 104 -2.75 -10.24 9.86
N LYS A 105 -1.92 -9.53 10.63
CA LYS A 105 -2.37 -8.89 11.87
C LYS A 105 -2.35 -7.37 11.72
N VAL A 106 -3.48 -6.75 11.99
CA VAL A 106 -3.64 -5.30 12.04
C VAL A 106 -3.23 -4.84 13.44
N ARG A 107 -2.17 -4.03 13.54
CA ARG A 107 -1.67 -3.50 14.83
C ARG A 107 -2.41 -2.22 15.25
N SER A 108 -2.96 -1.47 14.30
CA SER A 108 -3.70 -0.22 14.53
C SER A 108 -4.59 0.11 13.34
N GLN A 109 -5.76 0.73 13.59
CA GLN A 109 -6.63 1.30 12.55
C GLN A 109 -6.12 2.65 12.02
N GLU A 110 -5.12 3.28 12.65
CA GLU A 110 -4.44 4.47 12.12
C GLU A 110 -2.94 4.52 12.49
N PRO A 111 -2.03 4.90 11.57
CA PRO A 111 -2.08 4.71 10.13
C PRO A 111 -1.42 3.37 9.77
N THR A 112 -2.18 2.48 9.14
CA THR A 112 -1.72 1.47 8.18
C THR A 112 -0.58 0.53 8.62
N GLN A 113 -0.56 0.11 9.89
CA GLN A 113 0.37 -0.94 10.33
C GLN A 113 -0.34 -2.28 10.38
N ALA A 114 -0.40 -2.94 9.23
CA ALA A 114 -0.74 -4.34 9.14
C ALA A 114 0.50 -5.12 8.67
N THR A 115 0.78 -6.21 9.36
CA THR A 115 1.94 -7.06 9.06
C THR A 115 1.44 -8.42 8.57
N TYR A 116 1.96 -8.85 7.43
CA TYR A 116 1.80 -10.20 6.92
C TYR A 116 2.88 -11.11 7.51
N PHE A 117 2.45 -11.99 8.39
CA PHE A 117 3.30 -12.94 9.08
C PHE A 117 3.37 -14.24 8.31
N ILE A 118 4.59 -14.68 8.01
CA ILE A 118 4.86 -15.93 7.31
C ILE A 118 5.68 -16.83 8.24
N PRO A 119 5.25 -18.08 8.49
CA PRO A 119 6.05 -18.99 9.28
C PRO A 119 7.35 -19.36 8.54
N GLU A 120 8.45 -19.41 9.27
CA GLU A 120 9.73 -19.87 8.73
C GLU A 120 9.59 -21.27 8.12
N GLY A 121 10.15 -21.46 6.92
CA GLY A 121 10.08 -22.72 6.17
C GLY A 121 8.78 -22.93 5.38
N TRP A 122 7.85 -21.98 5.42
CA TRP A 122 6.67 -21.99 4.54
C TRP A 122 7.03 -21.64 3.09
N ASP A 123 6.30 -22.22 2.14
CA ASP A 123 6.50 -21.95 0.72
C ASP A 123 6.06 -20.52 0.35
N LEU A 124 6.97 -19.77 -0.28
CA LEU A 124 6.72 -18.35 -0.58
C LEU A 124 5.68 -18.14 -1.68
N SER A 125 5.54 -19.09 -2.61
CA SER A 125 4.49 -19.04 -3.64
C SER A 125 3.12 -19.27 -2.98
N ASP A 126 3.02 -20.27 -2.10
CA ASP A 126 1.79 -20.51 -1.34
C ASP A 126 1.43 -19.33 -0.43
N ALA A 127 2.42 -18.65 0.15
CA ALA A 127 2.19 -17.42 0.89
C ALA A 127 1.68 -16.29 -0.02
N LEU A 128 2.33 -16.06 -1.16
CA LEU A 128 1.89 -15.04 -2.12
C LEU A 128 0.44 -15.27 -2.58
N ASP A 129 0.06 -16.53 -2.86
CA ASP A 129 -1.29 -16.89 -3.28
C ASP A 129 -2.34 -16.67 -2.16
N ARG A 130 -1.95 -16.86 -0.90
CA ARG A 130 -2.83 -16.65 0.26
C ARG A 130 -2.93 -15.18 0.68
N LEU A 131 -1.98 -14.33 0.29
CA LEU A 131 -1.91 -12.92 0.72
C LEU A 131 -3.24 -12.15 0.54
N PRO A 132 -3.94 -12.21 -0.61
CA PRO A 132 -5.21 -11.48 -0.78
C PRO A 132 -6.30 -11.96 0.19
N ALA A 133 -6.39 -13.27 0.40
CA ALA A 133 -7.37 -13.86 1.31
C ALA A 133 -7.05 -13.52 2.76
N SER A 134 -5.79 -13.64 3.18
CA SER A 134 -5.36 -13.27 4.54
C SER A 134 -5.59 -11.78 4.82
N PHE A 135 -5.36 -10.92 3.83
CA PHE A 135 -5.66 -9.48 3.93
C PHE A 135 -7.16 -9.22 4.09
N ALA A 136 -8.01 -9.82 3.25
CA ALA A 136 -9.47 -9.66 3.33
C ALA A 136 -10.03 -10.16 4.67
N CYS A 137 -9.54 -11.30 5.17
CA CYS A 137 -9.93 -11.84 6.47
C CYS A 137 -9.58 -10.92 7.64
N ALA A 138 -8.46 -10.21 7.55
CA ALA A 138 -8.03 -9.27 8.59
C ALA A 138 -8.79 -7.94 8.56
N ARG A 139 -9.48 -7.63 7.44
CA ARG A 139 -10.20 -6.36 7.22
C ARG A 139 -11.59 -6.61 6.59
N PRO A 140 -12.53 -7.20 7.35
CA PRO A 140 -13.83 -7.61 6.82
C PRO A 140 -14.66 -6.43 6.29
N GLU A 141 -14.51 -5.24 6.85
CA GLU A 141 -15.21 -4.03 6.40
C GLU A 141 -14.71 -3.57 5.02
N VAL A 142 -13.39 -3.45 4.85
CA VAL A 142 -12.75 -3.18 3.55
C VAL A 142 -13.17 -4.22 2.51
N ALA A 143 -13.10 -5.51 2.86
CA ALA A 143 -13.51 -6.60 1.97
C ALA A 143 -14.99 -6.48 1.56
N GLY A 144 -15.87 -6.10 2.49
CA GLY A 144 -17.27 -5.83 2.22
C GLY A 144 -17.47 -4.69 1.22
N HIS A 145 -16.71 -3.59 1.36
CA HIS A 145 -16.79 -2.45 0.43
C HIS A 145 -16.25 -2.81 -0.97
N LEU A 146 -15.13 -3.53 -1.06
CA LEU A 146 -14.60 -4.02 -2.34
C LEU A 146 -15.58 -4.97 -3.05
N HIS A 147 -16.27 -5.82 -2.29
CA HIS A 147 -17.32 -6.68 -2.86
C HIS A 147 -18.49 -5.87 -3.42
N ARG A 148 -18.94 -4.82 -2.72
CA ARG A 148 -19.98 -3.90 -3.23
C ARG A 148 -19.54 -3.16 -4.49
N ILE A 149 -18.28 -2.75 -4.56
CA ILE A 149 -17.68 -2.13 -5.76
C ILE A 149 -17.77 -3.10 -6.95
N GLU A 150 -17.35 -4.34 -6.76
CA GLU A 150 -17.40 -5.35 -7.82
C GLU A 150 -18.84 -5.67 -8.26
N GLN A 151 -19.80 -5.65 -7.33
CA GLN A 151 -21.21 -5.77 -7.68
C GLN A 151 -21.71 -4.55 -8.46
N ALA A 152 -21.34 -3.34 -8.06
CA ALA A 152 -21.72 -2.10 -8.74
C ALA A 152 -21.16 -2.04 -10.18
N LYS A 153 -19.97 -2.57 -10.44
CA LYS A 153 -19.42 -2.72 -11.80
C LYS A 153 -20.35 -3.55 -12.69
N LYS A 154 -20.74 -4.73 -12.20
CA LYS A 154 -21.68 -5.64 -12.89
C LYS A 154 -23.00 -4.94 -13.17
N ASP A 155 -23.56 -4.26 -12.17
CA ASP A 155 -24.84 -3.56 -12.28
C ASP A 155 -24.77 -2.38 -13.26
N SER A 156 -23.61 -1.71 -13.36
CA SER A 156 -23.38 -0.59 -14.27
C SER A 156 -23.16 -1.00 -15.74
N GLY A 157 -22.95 -2.30 -15.99
CA GLY A 157 -22.61 -2.82 -17.32
C GLY A 157 -21.27 -2.29 -17.85
N GLY A 158 -20.29 -2.04 -16.97
CA GLY A 158 -18.94 -1.60 -17.34
C GLY A 158 -18.75 -0.09 -17.47
N LYS A 159 -19.82 0.73 -17.36
CA LYS A 159 -19.77 2.17 -17.68
C LYS A 159 -18.91 3.00 -16.73
N ILE A 160 -18.75 2.54 -15.49
CA ILE A 160 -18.03 3.25 -14.43
C ILE A 160 -16.91 2.40 -13.82
N ASP A 161 -16.52 1.30 -14.46
CA ASP A 161 -15.55 0.34 -13.91
C ASP A 161 -14.24 1.01 -13.55
N HIS A 162 -13.71 1.87 -14.41
CA HIS A 162 -12.47 2.57 -14.15
C HIS A 162 -12.54 3.49 -12.92
N ALA A 163 -13.67 4.19 -12.72
CA ALA A 163 -13.85 5.03 -11.53
C ALA A 163 -13.97 4.16 -10.27
N LEU A 164 -14.70 3.05 -10.36
CA LEU A 164 -14.86 2.07 -9.30
C LEU A 164 -13.54 1.36 -8.95
N ASP A 165 -12.66 1.10 -9.92
CA ASP A 165 -11.31 0.59 -9.70
C ASP A 165 -10.44 1.59 -8.94
N VAL A 166 -10.52 2.87 -9.30
CA VAL A 166 -9.80 3.94 -8.57
C VAL A 166 -10.31 4.03 -7.14
N VAL A 167 -11.61 3.96 -6.90
CA VAL A 167 -12.15 3.94 -5.52
C VAL A 167 -11.68 2.70 -4.76
N GLY A 168 -11.73 1.51 -5.37
CA GLY A 168 -11.24 0.30 -4.73
C GLY A 168 -9.76 0.39 -4.34
N MET A 169 -8.93 0.98 -5.21
CA MET A 169 -7.53 1.26 -4.92
C MET A 169 -7.38 2.24 -3.75
N LEU A 170 -8.14 3.33 -3.72
CA LEU A 170 -8.09 4.31 -2.64
C LEU A 170 -8.49 3.70 -1.30
N ILE A 171 -9.52 2.86 -1.25
CA ILE A 171 -9.94 2.16 -0.04
C ILE A 171 -8.83 1.22 0.47
N LEU A 172 -8.18 0.49 -0.44
CA LEU A 172 -7.03 -0.35 -0.10
C LEU A 172 -5.85 0.47 0.44
N GLU A 173 -5.64 1.66 -0.11
CA GLU A 173 -4.57 2.56 0.30
C GLU A 173 -4.85 3.27 1.64
N THR A 174 -6.09 3.66 1.91
CA THR A 174 -6.42 4.44 3.12
C THR A 174 -6.83 3.57 4.30
N ASP A 175 -7.27 2.34 4.06
CA ASP A 175 -8.03 1.54 5.03
C ASP A 175 -9.29 2.24 5.55
N ASP A 176 -9.76 3.26 4.83
CA ASP A 176 -10.88 4.11 5.23
C ASP A 176 -11.91 4.15 4.09
N PRO A 177 -12.80 3.14 4.03
CA PRO A 177 -13.83 3.09 3.00
C PRO A 177 -14.76 4.29 3.03
N ASP A 178 -15.16 4.74 4.22
CA ASP A 178 -16.16 5.79 4.39
C ASP A 178 -15.60 7.15 4.04
N GLY A 179 -14.40 7.50 4.52
CA GLY A 179 -13.73 8.74 4.16
C GLY A 179 -13.41 8.85 2.66
N VAL A 180 -13.06 7.73 2.01
CA VAL A 180 -12.89 7.71 0.54
C VAL A 180 -14.19 8.02 -0.18
N TRP A 181 -15.31 7.42 0.24
CA TRP A 181 -16.61 7.69 -0.38
C TRP A 181 -17.08 9.13 -0.16
N ASP A 182 -16.91 9.66 1.05
CA ASP A 182 -17.25 11.05 1.39
C ASP A 182 -16.48 12.04 0.51
N GLU A 183 -15.17 11.84 0.34
CA GLU A 183 -14.33 12.71 -0.49
C GLU A 183 -14.70 12.61 -1.98
N VAL A 184 -14.94 11.40 -2.49
CA VAL A 184 -15.38 11.19 -3.88
C VAL A 184 -16.71 11.89 -4.14
N LEU A 185 -17.67 11.75 -3.23
CA LEU A 185 -18.95 12.46 -3.32
C LEU A 185 -18.74 13.97 -3.30
N GLN A 186 -17.89 14.49 -2.42
CA GLN A 186 -17.58 15.91 -2.36
C GLN A 186 -16.99 16.44 -3.67
N VAL A 187 -16.05 15.71 -4.28
CA VAL A 187 -15.45 16.08 -5.57
C VAL A 187 -16.49 16.09 -6.69
N LEU A 188 -17.37 15.09 -6.75
CA LEU A 188 -18.44 15.05 -7.75
C LEU A 188 -19.38 16.25 -7.63
N HIS A 189 -19.79 16.62 -6.41
CA HIS A 189 -20.61 17.80 -6.17
C HIS A 189 -19.89 19.10 -6.60
N GLN A 190 -18.57 19.20 -6.42
CA GLN A 190 -17.80 20.36 -6.88
C GLN A 190 -17.70 20.43 -8.42
N VAL A 191 -17.63 19.30 -9.11
CA VAL A 191 -17.59 19.27 -10.58
C VAL A 191 -18.95 19.68 -11.16
N GLU A 192 -20.05 19.17 -10.61
CA GLU A 192 -21.41 19.53 -11.04
C GLU A 192 -21.70 21.02 -10.83
N THR A 193 -21.34 21.58 -9.67
CA THR A 193 -21.54 23.01 -9.37
C THR A 193 -20.71 23.92 -10.28
N LYS A 194 -19.48 23.52 -10.65
CA LYS A 194 -18.64 24.26 -11.62
C LYS A 194 -19.19 24.19 -13.05
N GLN A 195 -19.75 23.06 -13.47
CA GLN A 195 -20.38 22.95 -14.79
C GLN A 195 -21.69 23.76 -14.87
N ALA A 196 -22.49 23.77 -13.80
CA ALA A 196 -23.72 24.56 -13.72
C ALA A 196 -23.45 26.08 -13.77
N THR A 197 -22.37 26.55 -13.14
CA THR A 197 -21.97 27.97 -13.17
C THR A 197 -21.34 28.39 -14.49
N ALA A 198 -20.67 27.49 -15.21
CA ALA A 198 -20.16 27.75 -16.57
C ALA A 198 -21.28 27.81 -17.63
N GLY A 199 -22.44 27.21 -17.38
CA GLY A 199 -23.59 27.17 -18.29
C GLY A 199 -24.59 28.32 -18.15
N THR A 200 -24.40 29.26 -17.23
CA THR A 200 -25.32 30.41 -17.07
C THR A 200 -24.87 31.56 -17.98
N PRO A 201 -25.62 31.92 -19.04
CA PRO A 201 -25.30 33.10 -19.82
C PRO A 201 -25.53 34.32 -18.93
N ALA A 202 -24.57 35.23 -18.88
CA ALA A 202 -24.78 36.55 -18.31
C ALA A 202 -25.83 37.28 -19.16
N THR A 203 -27.09 37.26 -18.73
CA THR A 203 -28.11 38.18 -19.23
C THR A 203 -27.75 39.56 -18.71
N ALA A 204 -26.96 40.31 -19.48
CA ALA A 204 -26.72 41.72 -19.23
C ALA A 204 -27.97 42.50 -19.62
N ALA A 205 -28.45 43.31 -18.68
CA ALA A 205 -29.57 44.23 -18.78
C ALA A 205 -29.26 45.45 -19.66
#